data_AF-A0A4Q2YV62-F1
#
_entry.id   AF-A0A4Q2YV62-F1
#
_cell.length_a   1.000
_cell.length_b   1.000
_cell.length_c   1.000
_cell.angle_alpha   90.00
_cell.angle_beta   90.00
_cell.angle_gamma   90.00
#
_symmetry.space_group_name_H-M   'P 1'
#
loop_
_entity.id
_entity.type
_entity.pdbx_description
1 polymer ?
#
loop_
_entity_poly.entity_id
_entity_poly.type
_entity_poly.pdbx_seq_one_letter_code
_entity_poly.pdbx_strand_id
1 'polypeptide(L)'
;MIEAVMLWNEPNNKSHWDFEIDPEWDIFSEMIKLAAREIAKVNPALPKVLGGISPIDPAFIDRLDRRGVLETLDVLAVHGFPLDWNHWQINEWPAKVEEIRAVAKGLPVWISEIGVSTFGAEEVQEFGLQRSAELLVGHVPRIHWYSLYDLPRAWPATTRHREAEGSSYYRHFYMGLLREDGTPKRALQHFSRYTPELG
;
A
#
# COMPACT_ATOMS: atom_id res chain seq x y z
N MET A 1 -17.42 -12.80 2.20
CA MET A 1 -16.55 -13.70 1.40
C MET A 1 -15.16 -13.10 1.44
N ILE A 2 -14.12 -13.89 1.75
CA ILE A 2 -12.72 -13.44 1.71
C ILE A 2 -12.18 -13.74 0.31
N GLU A 3 -11.57 -12.76 -0.34
CA GLU A 3 -11.11 -12.87 -1.73
C GLU A 3 -9.60 -13.06 -1.89
N ALA A 4 -8.81 -12.68 -0.88
CA ALA A 4 -7.36 -12.82 -0.82
C ALA A 4 -6.89 -12.69 0.63
N VAL A 5 -5.66 -13.12 0.92
CA VAL A 5 -5.01 -12.91 2.21
C VAL A 5 -3.70 -12.18 1.98
N MET A 6 -3.57 -11.02 2.62
CA MET A 6 -2.33 -10.26 2.64
C MET A 6 -1.46 -10.71 3.80
N LEU A 7 -0.21 -11.04 3.50
CA LEU A 7 0.76 -11.52 4.48
C LEU A 7 1.65 -10.37 4.92
N TRP A 8 1.35 -9.85 6.12
CA TRP A 8 2.01 -8.69 6.75
C TRP A 8 1.67 -7.34 6.10
N ASN A 9 2.24 -6.26 6.62
CA ASN A 9 2.13 -4.89 6.10
C ASN A 9 3.47 -4.16 6.18
N GLU A 10 3.89 -3.50 5.09
CA GLU A 10 5.11 -2.69 5.01
C GLU A 10 6.36 -3.30 5.67
N PRO A 11 6.71 -4.58 5.40
CA PRO A 11 7.83 -5.25 6.09
C PRO A 11 9.20 -4.59 5.84
N ASN A 12 9.32 -3.74 4.83
CA ASN A 12 10.51 -2.96 4.53
C ASN A 12 10.48 -1.54 5.13
N ASN A 13 9.55 -1.30 6.07
CA ASN A 13 9.50 -0.11 6.91
C ASN A 13 9.88 -0.45 8.35
N LYS A 14 10.81 0.32 8.93
CA LYS A 14 11.29 0.10 10.31
C LYS A 14 10.20 0.16 11.37
N SER A 15 9.07 0.82 11.08
CA SER A 15 7.93 0.87 12.02
C SER A 15 7.12 -0.42 12.04
N HIS A 16 7.33 -1.33 11.07
CA HIS A 16 6.57 -2.57 10.89
C HIS A 16 7.45 -3.82 10.94
N TRP A 17 8.77 -3.67 10.86
CA TRP A 17 9.72 -4.77 11.02
C TRP A 17 11.04 -4.28 11.61
N ASP A 18 11.60 -5.05 12.54
CA ASP A 18 12.83 -4.68 13.23
C ASP A 18 14.06 -5.21 12.46
N PHE A 19 14.78 -4.29 11.81
CA PHE A 19 15.97 -4.63 11.02
C PHE A 19 17.21 -4.92 11.89
N GLU A 20 17.22 -4.54 13.17
CA GLU A 20 18.33 -4.90 14.05
C GLU A 20 18.29 -6.39 14.40
N ILE A 21 17.07 -6.94 14.50
CA ILE A 21 16.84 -8.37 14.77
C ILE A 21 16.95 -9.18 13.47
N ASP A 22 16.38 -8.69 12.36
CA ASP A 22 16.29 -9.42 11.10
C ASP A 22 16.76 -8.57 9.91
N PRO A 23 18.06 -8.19 9.86
CA PRO A 23 18.60 -7.23 8.89
C PRO A 23 18.50 -7.72 7.44
N GLU A 24 18.36 -9.02 7.26
CA GLU A 24 18.34 -9.68 5.97
C GLU A 24 16.97 -10.32 5.64
N TRP A 25 15.95 -10.06 6.47
CA TRP A 25 14.58 -10.58 6.32
C TRP A 25 14.51 -12.12 6.26
N ASP A 26 15.42 -12.81 6.94
CA ASP A 26 15.45 -14.27 7.02
C ASP A 26 14.28 -14.80 7.84
N ILE A 27 14.02 -14.19 9.00
CA ILE A 27 12.89 -14.53 9.87
C ILE A 27 11.58 -14.19 9.18
N PHE A 28 11.49 -13.00 8.59
CA PHE A 28 10.33 -12.59 7.80
C PHE A 28 10.04 -13.58 6.67
N SER A 29 11.06 -13.97 5.91
CA SER A 29 10.92 -14.90 4.78
C SER A 29 10.39 -16.26 5.21
N GLU A 30 10.89 -16.83 6.32
CA GLU A 30 10.37 -18.10 6.81
C GLU A 30 8.94 -17.99 7.33
N MET A 31 8.60 -16.89 8.03
CA MET A 31 7.25 -16.62 8.48
C MET A 31 6.26 -16.57 7.30
N ILE A 32 6.60 -15.86 6.22
CA ILE A 32 5.75 -15.78 5.02
C ILE A 32 5.56 -17.15 4.37
N LYS A 33 6.63 -17.93 4.19
CA LYS A 33 6.54 -19.28 3.61
C LYS A 33 5.70 -20.22 4.47
N LEU A 34 5.82 -20.15 5.80
CA LEU A 34 4.97 -20.91 6.73
C LEU A 34 3.50 -20.52 6.58
N ALA A 35 3.18 -19.22 6.61
CA ALA A 35 1.82 -18.74 6.48
C ALA A 35 1.19 -19.14 5.12
N ALA A 36 1.94 -18.97 4.02
CA ALA A 36 1.48 -19.34 2.69
C ALA A 36 1.18 -20.85 2.58
N ARG A 37 2.02 -21.71 3.19
CA ARG A 37 1.78 -23.16 3.26
C ARG A 37 0.50 -23.49 4.02
N GLU A 38 0.26 -22.87 5.17
CA GLU A 38 -0.95 -23.13 5.95
C GLU A 38 -2.22 -22.62 5.25
N ILE A 39 -2.17 -21.45 4.60
CA ILE A 39 -3.29 -20.96 3.78
C ILE A 39 -3.60 -21.95 2.67
N ALA A 40 -2.58 -22.46 1.96
CA ALA A 40 -2.77 -23.41 0.87
C ALA A 40 -3.39 -24.75 1.33
N LYS A 41 -3.10 -25.20 2.55
CA LYS A 41 -3.72 -26.41 3.14
C LYS A 41 -5.22 -26.21 3.41
N VAL A 42 -5.61 -25.01 3.85
CA VAL A 42 -7.01 -24.69 4.17
C VAL A 42 -7.80 -24.37 2.91
N ASN A 43 -7.26 -23.53 2.04
CA ASN A 43 -7.88 -23.14 0.77
C ASN A 43 -6.80 -22.77 -0.26
N PRO A 44 -6.41 -23.69 -1.16
CA PRO A 44 -5.39 -23.42 -2.18
C PRO A 44 -5.85 -22.44 -3.26
N ALA A 45 -7.15 -22.17 -3.38
CA ALA A 45 -7.68 -21.22 -4.35
C ALA A 45 -7.65 -19.77 -3.85
N LEU A 46 -7.31 -19.54 -2.57
CA LEU A 46 -7.27 -18.20 -1.98
C LEU A 46 -5.91 -17.54 -2.29
N PRO A 47 -5.88 -16.42 -3.04
CA PRO A 47 -4.63 -15.73 -3.36
C PRO A 47 -3.89 -15.26 -2.11
N LYS A 48 -2.60 -15.57 -2.04
CA LYS A 48 -1.66 -15.07 -1.04
C LYS A 48 -0.90 -13.88 -1.62
N VAL A 49 -1.08 -12.72 -0.99
CA VAL A 49 -0.51 -11.45 -1.41
C VAL A 49 0.62 -11.09 -0.46
N LEU A 50 1.80 -10.73 -0.98
CA LEU A 50 2.82 -10.08 -0.13
C LEU A 50 2.26 -8.76 0.38
N GLY A 51 2.37 -8.52 1.69
CA GLY A 51 2.06 -7.23 2.30
C GLY A 51 2.63 -6.06 1.51
N GLY A 52 1.83 -5.01 1.32
CA GLY A 52 2.23 -3.88 0.52
C GLY A 52 3.53 -3.25 1.03
N ILE A 53 4.50 -3.07 0.14
CA ILE A 53 5.81 -2.53 0.50
C ILE A 53 5.80 -1.00 0.46
N SER A 54 6.49 -0.38 1.42
CA SER A 54 6.66 1.06 1.54
C SER A 54 8.00 1.33 2.22
N PRO A 55 8.99 1.92 1.53
CA PRO A 55 8.92 2.42 0.15
C PRO A 55 8.78 1.31 -0.90
N ILE A 56 8.49 1.70 -2.14
CA ILE A 56 8.57 0.81 -3.31
C ILE A 56 10.06 0.53 -3.58
N ASP A 57 10.46 -0.74 -3.46
CA ASP A 57 11.86 -1.16 -3.49
C ASP A 57 12.05 -2.52 -4.18
N PRO A 58 12.58 -2.55 -5.42
CA PRO A 58 12.89 -3.80 -6.13
C PRO A 58 13.95 -4.66 -5.44
N ALA A 59 14.91 -4.06 -4.74
CA ALA A 59 15.99 -4.80 -4.10
C ALA A 59 15.48 -5.61 -2.90
N PHE A 60 14.44 -5.12 -2.22
CA PHE A 60 13.71 -5.87 -1.21
C PHE A 60 13.02 -7.11 -1.81
N ILE A 61 12.35 -6.96 -2.96
CA ILE A 61 11.71 -8.09 -3.65
C ILE A 61 12.74 -9.14 -4.10
N ASP A 62 13.85 -8.71 -4.71
CA ASP A 62 14.95 -9.61 -5.09
C ASP A 62 15.53 -10.36 -3.88
N ARG A 63 15.60 -9.71 -2.71
CA ARG A 63 16.08 -10.32 -1.46
C ARG A 63 15.16 -11.43 -0.99
N LEU A 64 13.84 -11.24 -1.08
CA LEU A 64 12.84 -12.26 -0.75
C LEU A 64 12.84 -13.40 -1.79
N ASP A 65 13.03 -13.08 -3.07
CA ASP A 65 13.14 -14.07 -4.16
C ASP A 65 14.30 -15.05 -3.92
N ARG A 66 15.48 -14.53 -3.57
CA ARG A 66 16.66 -15.36 -3.23
C ARG A 66 16.42 -16.32 -2.06
N ARG A 67 15.37 -16.12 -1.27
CA ARG A 67 14.96 -16.95 -0.13
C ARG A 67 13.77 -17.86 -0.44
N GLY A 68 13.33 -17.89 -1.70
CA GLY A 68 12.22 -18.71 -2.19
C GLY A 68 10.83 -18.21 -1.77
N VAL A 69 10.70 -16.95 -1.33
CA VAL A 69 9.41 -16.43 -0.86
C VAL A 69 8.42 -16.28 -2.03
N LEU A 70 8.87 -15.77 -3.18
CA LEU A 70 8.02 -15.51 -4.34
C LEU A 70 7.36 -16.80 -4.88
N GLU A 71 8.02 -17.95 -4.74
CA GLU A 71 7.47 -19.27 -5.13
C GLU A 71 6.21 -19.65 -4.33
N THR A 72 6.01 -19.02 -3.17
CA THR A 72 4.88 -19.30 -2.28
C THR A 72 3.75 -18.29 -2.40
N LEU A 73 3.89 -17.25 -3.22
CA LEU A 73 2.94 -16.14 -3.33
C LEU A 73 2.24 -16.12 -4.69
N ASP A 74 1.11 -15.43 -4.77
CA ASP A 74 0.37 -15.25 -6.03
C ASP A 74 0.38 -13.79 -6.51
N VAL A 75 0.68 -12.84 -5.63
CA VAL A 75 0.61 -11.40 -5.90
C VAL A 75 1.65 -10.66 -5.06
N LEU A 76 2.26 -9.62 -5.64
CA LEU A 76 3.04 -8.62 -4.90
C LEU A 76 2.23 -7.34 -4.75
N ALA A 77 2.25 -6.71 -3.57
CA ALA A 77 1.58 -5.44 -3.37
C ALA A 77 2.57 -4.30 -3.05
N VAL A 78 2.20 -3.08 -3.42
CA VAL A 78 2.97 -1.86 -3.17
C VAL A 78 2.08 -0.77 -2.59
N HIS A 79 2.66 0.12 -1.80
CA HIS A 79 2.02 1.32 -1.27
C HIS A 79 2.66 2.58 -1.85
N GLY A 80 1.86 3.61 -2.12
CA GLY A 80 2.38 4.90 -2.57
C GLY A 80 1.52 6.10 -2.22
N PHE A 81 2.18 7.13 -1.71
CA PHE A 81 1.66 8.40 -1.24
C PHE A 81 2.59 9.56 -1.67
N PRO A 82 2.78 9.76 -3.00
CA PRO A 82 3.77 10.72 -3.53
C PRO A 82 3.46 12.19 -3.26
N LEU A 83 2.25 12.52 -2.81
CA LEU A 83 1.90 13.88 -2.39
C LEU A 83 2.05 14.12 -0.88
N ASP A 84 2.41 13.08 -0.12
CA ASP A 84 2.41 13.13 1.35
C ASP A 84 3.70 12.60 1.99
N TRP A 85 4.17 11.40 1.61
CA TRP A 85 5.26 10.72 2.32
C TRP A 85 6.41 10.22 1.44
N ASN A 86 6.21 10.04 0.13
CA ASN A 86 7.30 9.57 -0.73
C ASN A 86 8.14 10.70 -1.32
N HIS A 87 9.38 10.35 -1.67
CA HIS A 87 10.36 11.25 -2.30
C HIS A 87 10.37 11.18 -3.83
N TRP A 88 9.23 10.86 -4.44
CA TRP A 88 9.02 10.80 -5.89
C TRP A 88 7.66 11.42 -6.23
N GLN A 89 7.52 11.93 -7.45
CA GLN A 89 6.35 12.68 -7.91
C GLN A 89 5.25 11.76 -8.41
N ILE A 90 3.99 12.21 -8.30
CA ILE A 90 2.81 11.41 -8.71
C ILE A 90 2.89 10.87 -10.15
N ASN A 91 3.53 11.60 -11.08
CA ASN A 91 3.69 11.18 -12.47
C ASN A 91 4.67 10.01 -12.66
N GLU A 92 5.47 9.69 -11.64
CA GLU A 92 6.41 8.58 -11.66
C GLU A 92 5.75 7.24 -11.26
N TRP A 93 4.47 7.25 -10.86
CA TRP A 93 3.72 6.04 -10.48
C TRP A 93 3.86 4.88 -11.46
N PRO A 94 3.65 5.05 -12.79
CA PRO A 94 3.81 3.96 -13.73
C PRO A 94 5.22 3.37 -13.72
N ALA A 95 6.25 4.22 -13.64
CA ALA A 95 7.63 3.76 -13.54
C ALA A 95 7.87 2.96 -12.26
N LYS A 96 7.28 3.35 -11.12
CA LYS A 96 7.35 2.61 -9.86
C LYS A 96 6.71 1.24 -9.91
N VAL A 97 5.62 1.07 -10.66
CA VAL A 97 5.02 -0.24 -10.90
C VAL A 97 5.96 -1.11 -11.77
N GLU A 98 6.54 -0.53 -12.82
CA GLU A 98 7.44 -1.25 -13.72
C GLU A 98 8.76 -1.69 -13.04
N GLU A 99 9.29 -0.86 -12.13
CA GLU A 99 10.44 -1.22 -11.28
C GLU A 99 10.19 -2.54 -10.51
N ILE A 100 8.99 -2.76 -10.00
CA ILE A 100 8.62 -4.00 -9.29
C ILE A 100 8.31 -5.14 -10.27
N ARG A 101 7.61 -4.86 -11.38
CA ARG A 101 7.33 -5.88 -12.40
C ARG A 101 8.59 -6.53 -12.96
N ALA A 102 9.66 -5.74 -13.09
CA ALA A 102 10.96 -6.24 -13.56
C ALA A 102 11.53 -7.36 -12.68
N VAL A 103 11.20 -7.38 -11.38
CA VAL A 103 11.68 -8.37 -10.39
C VAL A 103 10.59 -9.32 -9.90
N ALA A 104 9.32 -9.13 -10.29
CA ALA A 104 8.17 -9.86 -9.78
C ALA A 104 8.03 -11.32 -10.27
N LYS A 105 8.92 -11.81 -11.14
CA LYS A 105 8.86 -13.16 -11.74
C LYS A 105 7.53 -13.50 -12.42
N GLY A 106 6.87 -12.49 -12.99
CA GLY A 106 5.57 -12.64 -13.64
C GLY A 106 4.37 -12.64 -12.69
N LEU A 107 4.57 -12.50 -11.38
CA LEU A 107 3.48 -12.27 -10.45
C LEU A 107 2.81 -10.90 -10.74
N PRO A 108 1.48 -10.81 -10.68
CA PRO A 108 0.79 -9.53 -10.76
C PRO A 108 1.18 -8.61 -9.61
N VAL A 109 1.25 -7.31 -9.91
CA VAL A 109 1.52 -6.25 -8.92
C VAL A 109 0.22 -5.51 -8.62
N TRP A 110 -0.18 -5.48 -7.36
CA TRP A 110 -1.32 -4.72 -6.86
C TRP A 110 -0.85 -3.44 -6.18
N ILE A 111 -1.71 -2.42 -6.19
CA ILE A 111 -1.54 -1.24 -5.34
C ILE A 111 -2.52 -1.41 -4.19
N SER A 112 -2.04 -1.89 -3.05
CA SER A 112 -2.88 -2.15 -1.87
C SER A 112 -3.16 -0.91 -1.05
N GLU A 113 -2.35 0.14 -1.20
CA GLU A 113 -2.65 1.46 -0.65
C GLU A 113 -2.13 2.55 -1.58
N ILE A 114 -3.04 3.45 -1.96
CA ILE A 114 -2.72 4.74 -2.57
C ILE A 114 -3.67 5.78 -2.03
N GLY A 115 -3.18 6.98 -1.77
CA GLY A 115 -4.04 8.03 -1.24
C GLY A 115 -3.38 9.39 -1.26
N VAL A 116 -4.18 10.40 -0.94
CA VAL A 116 -3.75 11.78 -0.83
C VAL A 116 -4.44 12.45 0.33
N SER A 117 -3.64 13.09 1.19
CA SER A 117 -4.17 13.83 2.33
C SER A 117 -4.81 15.15 1.90
N THR A 118 -5.95 15.44 2.52
CA THR A 118 -6.60 16.77 2.44
C THR A 118 -6.02 17.78 3.42
N PHE A 119 -4.96 17.42 4.17
CA PHE A 119 -4.33 18.34 5.12
C PHE A 119 -3.79 19.59 4.40
N GLY A 120 -4.48 20.71 4.59
CA GLY A 120 -4.20 22.00 3.97
C GLY A 120 -5.25 22.45 2.95
N ALA A 121 -5.75 21.54 2.10
CA ALA A 121 -6.78 21.81 1.10
C ALA A 121 -7.39 20.52 0.53
N GLU A 122 -8.71 20.47 0.34
CA GLU A 122 -9.38 19.28 -0.23
C GLU A 122 -9.13 19.11 -1.74
N GLU A 123 -8.84 20.20 -2.43
CA GLU A 123 -8.47 20.24 -3.85
C GLU A 123 -7.28 19.34 -4.17
N VAL A 124 -6.36 19.17 -3.22
CA VAL A 124 -5.16 18.33 -3.41
C VAL A 124 -5.56 16.86 -3.55
N GLN A 125 -6.51 16.39 -2.74
CA GLN A 125 -7.03 15.02 -2.85
C GLN A 125 -7.89 14.84 -4.11
N GLU A 126 -8.67 15.85 -4.49
CA GLU A 126 -9.45 15.83 -5.74
C GLU A 126 -8.53 15.68 -6.96
N PHE A 127 -7.48 16.50 -7.06
CA PHE A 127 -6.45 16.37 -8.09
C PHE A 127 -5.75 15.01 -8.01
N GLY A 128 -5.32 14.62 -6.81
CA GLY A 128 -4.60 13.38 -6.56
C GLY A 128 -5.35 12.13 -6.99
N LEU A 129 -6.63 12.02 -6.63
CA LEU A 129 -7.50 10.92 -7.02
C LEU A 129 -7.63 10.83 -8.54
N GLN A 130 -7.96 11.94 -9.21
CA GLN A 130 -8.14 11.96 -10.66
C GLN A 130 -6.84 11.59 -11.38
N ARG A 131 -5.71 12.17 -10.94
CA ARG A 131 -4.42 11.93 -11.55
C ARG A 131 -3.92 10.50 -11.33
N SER A 132 -4.10 9.95 -10.14
CA SER A 132 -3.80 8.55 -9.85
C SER A 132 -4.62 7.60 -10.72
N ALA A 133 -5.93 7.87 -10.87
CA ALA A 133 -6.79 7.06 -11.73
C ALA A 133 -6.33 7.09 -13.19
N GLU A 134 -6.04 8.27 -13.74
CA GLU A 134 -5.51 8.44 -15.11
C GLU A 134 -4.23 7.62 -15.36
N LEU A 135 -3.35 7.54 -14.36
CA LEU A 135 -2.04 6.89 -14.49
C LEU A 135 -2.11 5.37 -14.28
N LEU A 136 -3.05 4.89 -13.47
CA LEU A 136 -2.98 3.53 -12.91
C LEU A 136 -4.15 2.63 -13.32
N VAL A 137 -5.34 3.19 -13.59
CA VAL A 137 -6.50 2.38 -14.01
C VAL A 137 -6.21 1.72 -15.35
N GLY A 138 -6.41 0.40 -15.41
CA GLY A 138 -6.04 -0.42 -16.57
C GLY A 138 -4.53 -0.70 -16.69
N HIS A 139 -3.69 -0.04 -15.91
CA HIS A 139 -2.25 -0.31 -15.86
C HIS A 139 -1.92 -1.41 -14.85
N VAL A 140 -2.61 -1.48 -13.70
CA VAL A 140 -2.49 -2.55 -12.71
C VAL A 140 -3.85 -3.25 -12.48
N PRO A 141 -3.86 -4.54 -12.10
CA PRO A 141 -5.11 -5.29 -11.96
C PRO A 141 -5.96 -4.91 -10.74
N ARG A 142 -5.39 -4.26 -9.72
CA ARG A 142 -6.13 -3.87 -8.51
C ARG A 142 -5.48 -2.67 -7.82
N ILE A 143 -6.33 -1.72 -7.41
CA ILE A 143 -5.96 -0.49 -6.72
C ILE A 143 -6.94 -0.27 -5.57
N HIS A 144 -6.43 -0.11 -4.34
CA HIS A 144 -7.26 0.25 -3.19
C HIS A 144 -6.92 1.66 -2.72
N TRP A 145 -7.96 2.48 -2.56
CA TRP A 145 -7.81 3.84 -2.09
C TRP A 145 -7.74 3.90 -0.56
N TYR A 146 -6.68 4.50 -0.05
CA TYR A 146 -6.51 4.82 1.35
C TYR A 146 -6.94 6.29 1.58
N SER A 147 -8.07 6.57 2.23
CA SER A 147 -9.01 5.63 2.87
C SER A 147 -10.45 6.09 2.70
N LEU A 148 -11.41 5.29 3.18
CA LEU A 148 -12.82 5.67 3.17
C LEU A 148 -13.11 6.81 4.15
N TYR A 149 -12.65 6.71 5.40
CA TYR A 149 -12.86 7.70 6.46
C TYR A 149 -11.53 8.30 6.92
N ASP A 150 -11.60 9.57 7.31
CA ASP A 150 -10.56 10.20 8.13
C ASP A 150 -10.38 9.46 9.44
N LEU A 151 -9.14 9.44 9.92
CA LEU A 151 -8.86 8.89 11.25
C LEU A 151 -9.38 9.86 12.32
N PRO A 152 -9.96 9.32 13.42
CA PRO A 152 -10.40 10.14 14.54
C PRO A 152 -9.27 10.98 15.11
N ARG A 153 -9.49 12.30 15.26
CA ARG A 153 -8.46 13.21 15.78
C ARG A 153 -8.06 12.90 17.22
N ALA A 154 -8.95 12.24 17.96
CA ALA A 154 -8.71 11.82 19.34
C ALA A 154 -7.74 10.63 19.45
N TRP A 155 -7.47 9.93 18.35
CA TRP A 155 -6.63 8.73 18.37
C TRP A 155 -5.14 9.09 18.16
N PRO A 156 -4.21 8.40 18.83
CA PRO A 156 -2.81 8.49 18.48
C PRO A 156 -2.53 7.74 17.17
N ALA A 157 -1.75 8.34 16.27
CA ALA A 157 -1.21 7.60 15.13
C ALA A 157 -0.17 6.58 15.64
N THR A 158 -0.53 5.28 15.62
CA THR A 158 0.18 4.20 16.33
C THR A 158 1.61 3.97 15.85
N THR A 159 1.92 4.28 14.59
CA THR A 159 3.22 4.02 13.95
C THR A 159 4.03 5.28 13.65
N ARG A 160 3.63 6.45 14.17
CA ARG A 160 4.24 7.74 13.84
C ARG A 160 4.66 8.53 15.09
N HIS A 161 5.76 9.26 14.97
CA HIS A 161 6.32 10.08 16.04
C HIS A 161 6.07 11.57 15.78
N ARG A 162 5.04 12.12 16.44
CA ARG A 162 4.55 13.50 16.23
C ARG A 162 5.63 14.57 16.23
N GLU A 163 6.56 14.51 17.17
CA GLU A 163 7.62 15.52 17.32
C GLU A 163 8.71 15.41 16.23
N ALA A 164 8.95 14.21 15.70
CA ALA A 164 9.98 13.97 14.69
C ALA A 164 9.51 14.19 13.25
N GLU A 165 8.19 14.12 13.01
CA GLU A 165 7.62 14.10 11.65
C GLU A 165 6.97 15.41 11.22
N GLY A 166 6.83 16.38 12.12
CA GLY A 166 6.29 17.70 11.81
C GLY A 166 4.91 17.63 11.17
N SER A 167 4.73 18.34 10.04
CA SER A 167 3.42 18.39 9.36
C SER A 167 2.98 17.04 8.78
N SER A 168 3.92 16.14 8.46
CA SER A 168 3.61 14.82 7.90
C SER A 168 2.82 13.94 8.86
N TYR A 169 2.98 14.15 10.17
CA TYR A 169 2.19 13.47 11.19
C TYR A 169 0.69 13.77 11.03
N TYR A 170 0.32 15.02 10.79
CA TYR A 170 -1.09 15.41 10.74
C TYR A 170 -1.78 14.90 9.47
N ARG A 171 -1.04 14.70 8.37
CA ARG A 171 -1.58 14.20 7.10
C ARG A 171 -2.34 12.88 7.24
N HIS A 172 -1.92 12.02 8.17
CA HIS A 172 -2.58 10.74 8.48
C HIS A 172 -4.06 10.87 8.85
N PHE A 173 -4.45 11.99 9.45
CA PHE A 173 -5.82 12.20 9.94
C PHE A 173 -6.78 12.73 8.87
N TYR A 174 -6.30 12.94 7.64
CA TYR A 174 -7.03 13.64 6.58
C TYR A 174 -7.05 12.87 5.24
N MET A 175 -6.85 11.55 5.27
CA MET A 175 -6.77 10.66 4.10
C MET A 175 -8.13 10.18 3.58
N GLY A 176 -9.19 10.33 4.38
CA GLY A 176 -10.52 9.83 4.05
C GLY A 176 -11.15 10.56 2.86
N LEU A 177 -11.98 9.86 2.09
CA LEU A 177 -12.99 10.46 1.20
C LEU A 177 -14.17 11.06 1.99
N LEU A 178 -14.38 10.54 3.20
CA LEU A 178 -15.31 11.01 4.21
C LEU A 178 -14.52 11.60 5.39
N ARG A 179 -15.06 12.63 6.02
CA ARG A 179 -14.58 13.10 7.32
C ARG A 179 -14.91 12.08 8.41
N GLU A 180 -14.37 12.27 9.60
CA GLU A 180 -14.63 11.44 10.79
C GLU A 180 -16.13 11.29 11.09
N ASP A 181 -16.93 12.33 10.83
CA ASP A 181 -18.39 12.35 11.04
C ASP A 181 -19.20 11.80 9.84
N GLY A 182 -18.54 11.29 8.81
CA GLY A 182 -19.16 10.82 7.58
C GLY A 182 -19.53 11.92 6.58
N THR A 183 -19.24 13.19 6.87
CA THR A 183 -19.48 14.27 5.90
C THR A 183 -18.58 14.07 4.67
N PRO A 184 -19.13 14.07 3.45
CA PRO A 184 -18.34 13.85 2.24
C PRO A 184 -17.34 14.98 2.00
N LYS A 185 -16.16 14.60 1.50
CA LYS A 185 -15.18 15.53 0.94
C LYS A 185 -15.33 15.64 -0.56
N ARG A 186 -14.67 16.65 -1.15
CA ARG A 186 -14.73 16.93 -2.59
C ARG A 186 -14.44 15.71 -3.47
N ALA A 187 -13.35 14.98 -3.18
CA ALA A 187 -12.91 13.85 -3.99
C ALA A 187 -13.96 12.72 -4.09
N LEU A 188 -14.83 12.53 -3.08
CA LEU A 188 -15.85 11.48 -3.11
C LEU A 188 -16.79 11.60 -4.31
N GLN A 189 -17.08 12.83 -4.76
CA GLN A 189 -17.98 13.08 -5.90
C GLN A 189 -17.43 12.50 -7.22
N HIS A 190 -16.13 12.27 -7.29
CA HIS A 190 -15.45 11.71 -8.46
C HIS A 190 -15.18 10.21 -8.33
N PHE A 191 -15.13 9.68 -7.10
CA PHE A 191 -14.66 8.33 -6.81
C PHE A 191 -15.43 7.23 -7.54
N SER A 192 -16.76 7.32 -7.60
CA SER A 192 -17.61 6.32 -8.26
C SER A 192 -17.38 6.19 -9.77
N ARG A 193 -16.64 7.12 -10.39
CA ARG A 193 -16.25 7.05 -11.82
C ARG A 193 -15.11 6.07 -12.05
N TYR A 194 -14.39 5.69 -11.00
CA TYR A 194 -13.20 4.85 -11.07
C TYR A 194 -13.41 3.48 -10.45
N THR A 195 -14.57 3.23 -9.82
CA THR A 195 -14.94 1.91 -9.32
C THR A 195 -15.47 1.03 -10.45
N PRO A 196 -15.16 -0.28 -10.47
CA PRO A 196 -14.45 -1.02 -9.41
C PRO A 196 -12.92 -1.06 -9.54
N GLU A 197 -12.33 -0.45 -10.56
CA GLU A 197 -10.88 -0.53 -10.83
C GLU A 197 -10.01 0.14 -9.75
N LEU A 198 -10.54 1.20 -9.14
CA LEU A 198 -10.00 1.90 -7.99
C LEU A 198 -11.06 1.94 -6.89
N GLY A 199 -10.82 1.20 -5.82
CA GLY A 199 -11.76 0.95 -4.72
C GLY A 199 -11.06 0.41 -3.50
#